data_AF-A0A2P2FX87-F1
#
_entry.id   AF-A0A2P2FX87-F1
#
_cell.length_a   1.000
_cell.length_b   1.000
_cell.length_c   1.000
_cell.angle_alpha   90.00
_cell.angle_beta   90.00
_cell.angle_gamma   90.00
#
_symmetry.space_group_name_H-M   'P 1'
#
loop_
_entity.id
_entity.type
_entity.pdbx_description
1 polymer ?
#
loop_
_entity_poly.entity_id
_entity_poly.type
_entity_poly.pdbx_seq_one_letter_code
_entity_poly.pdbx_strand_id
1 'polypeptide(L)'
;MAGRAKELGGTLPASTVATTLGRTTLPRESFVETFTRACGLNDEEVRRWLDARTRIAMGAPPRPPDETKGEAVPPPEPEPEPRPRRRWHAPMIVAAIVSLVLVGTLGYLTRSFGASSKAKETAAVVPGLDVREVGSWAQIRPARSPEFCLAEGRDRTRLYSGAIVAQQICGGDAAPRLFIDPVGEENAVQFQWHHPETGVGCLTVVNEGLGHDLIESRDDCDDDGTDQLFTIASADPAEPGRFLIRPVGTSQCLGLRDLDTVAGTEVVRERCSGAPDQTFLIDLIPPP
;
A
#
# COMPACT_ATOMS: atom_id res chain seq x y z
N MET A 1 18.49 9.99 -7.49
CA MET A 1 17.26 9.27 -7.12
C MET A 1 17.08 7.99 -7.93
N ALA A 2 16.75 8.06 -9.23
CA ALA A 2 16.55 6.86 -10.06
C ALA A 2 17.77 5.90 -10.08
N GLY A 3 19.00 6.42 -10.11
CA GLY A 3 20.23 5.61 -10.01
C GLY A 3 20.40 4.89 -8.66
N ARG A 4 20.19 5.60 -7.54
CA ARG A 4 20.28 5.03 -6.18
C ARG A 4 19.16 4.02 -5.89
N ALA A 5 17.95 4.28 -6.37
CA ALA A 5 16.84 3.32 -6.23
C ALA A 5 17.19 1.99 -6.90
N LYS A 6 17.76 2.06 -8.12
CA LYS A 6 18.16 0.88 -8.89
C LYS A 6 19.32 0.11 -8.23
N GLU A 7 20.26 0.81 -7.59
CA GLU A 7 21.34 0.19 -6.80
C GLU A 7 20.81 -0.53 -5.54
N LEU A 8 19.65 -0.12 -5.03
CA LEU A 8 18.96 -0.71 -3.88
C LEU A 8 17.84 -1.68 -4.30
N GLY A 9 17.79 -2.10 -5.57
CA GLY A 9 16.82 -3.07 -6.10
C GLY A 9 15.45 -2.49 -6.51
N GLY A 10 15.19 -1.21 -6.30
CA GLY A 10 13.90 -0.57 -6.63
C GLY A 10 13.93 0.28 -7.90
N THR A 11 12.76 0.52 -8.51
CA THR A 11 12.63 1.43 -9.66
C THR A 11 11.81 2.67 -9.32
N LEU A 12 12.43 3.85 -9.38
CA LEU A 12 11.76 5.14 -9.21
C LEU A 12 11.99 6.05 -10.43
N PRO A 13 11.19 5.92 -11.50
CA PRO A 13 11.17 6.92 -12.57
C PRO A 13 10.81 8.29 -12.00
N ALA A 14 11.52 9.35 -12.41
CA ALA A 14 11.31 10.70 -11.88
C ALA A 14 9.88 11.23 -12.08
N SER A 15 9.20 10.81 -13.15
CA SER A 15 7.80 11.12 -13.42
C SER A 15 6.85 10.47 -12.40
N THR A 16 7.21 9.33 -11.82
CA THR A 16 6.38 8.61 -10.85
C THR A 16 6.38 9.30 -9.49
N VAL A 17 7.51 9.87 -9.04
CA VAL A 17 7.59 10.55 -7.74
C VAL A 17 6.71 11.78 -7.67
N ALA A 18 6.78 12.66 -8.67
CA ALA A 18 5.98 13.88 -8.70
C ALA A 18 4.48 13.59 -8.81
N THR A 19 4.10 12.59 -9.62
CA THR A 19 2.71 12.13 -9.72
C THR A 19 2.22 11.51 -8.43
N THR A 20 3.00 10.64 -7.78
CA THR A 20 2.62 10.00 -6.53
C THR A 20 2.45 11.00 -5.38
N LEU A 21 3.36 11.99 -5.25
CA LEU A 21 3.26 13.02 -4.21
C LEU A 21 2.14 14.05 -4.47
N GLY A 22 1.68 14.18 -5.72
CA GLY A 22 0.60 15.09 -6.08
C GLY A 22 -0.82 14.52 -5.89
N ARG A 23 -0.96 13.25 -5.51
CA ARG A 23 -2.26 12.59 -5.33
C ARG A 23 -2.81 12.82 -3.93
N THR A 24 -4.14 12.76 -3.82
CA THR A 24 -4.88 12.83 -2.54
C THR A 24 -4.97 11.47 -1.83
N THR A 25 -4.22 10.48 -2.29
CA THR A 25 -4.26 9.10 -1.82
C THR A 25 -2.89 8.67 -1.33
N LEU A 26 -2.86 7.81 -0.31
CA LEU A 26 -1.61 7.36 0.31
C LEU A 26 -0.79 6.51 -0.68
N PRO A 27 0.53 6.74 -0.83
CA PRO A 27 1.40 5.91 -1.67
C PRO A 27 1.49 4.45 -1.18
N ARG A 28 1.87 3.51 -2.07
CA ARG A 28 2.18 2.10 -1.71
C ARG A 28 3.29 2.00 -0.67
N GLU A 29 3.28 0.96 0.16
CA GLU A 29 4.28 0.76 1.22
C GLU A 29 5.69 0.62 0.66
N SER A 30 5.85 -0.34 -0.26
CA SER A 30 7.08 -0.60 -1.00
C SER A 30 7.58 0.64 -1.76
N PHE A 31 6.68 1.50 -2.23
CA PHE A 31 7.05 2.80 -2.80
C PHE A 31 7.62 3.76 -1.74
N VAL A 32 6.98 3.90 -0.58
CA VAL A 32 7.49 4.75 0.52
C VAL A 32 8.83 4.22 1.01
N GLU A 33 8.97 2.91 1.19
CA GLU A 33 10.22 2.27 1.57
C GLU A 33 11.33 2.55 0.54
N THR A 34 11.08 2.25 -0.73
CA THR A 34 12.06 2.48 -1.81
C THR A 34 12.42 3.95 -1.92
N PHE A 35 11.44 4.85 -1.80
CA PHE A 35 11.65 6.30 -1.88
C PHE A 35 12.50 6.82 -0.73
N THR A 36 12.17 6.44 0.50
CA THR A 36 12.90 6.88 1.71
C THR A 36 14.32 6.32 1.73
N ARG A 37 14.51 5.05 1.35
CA ARG A 37 15.85 4.46 1.20
C ARG A 37 16.65 5.14 0.08
N ALA A 38 16.01 5.46 -1.05
CA ALA A 38 16.65 6.22 -2.14
C ALA A 38 17.02 7.66 -1.74
N CYS A 39 16.29 8.26 -0.78
CA CYS A 39 16.63 9.54 -0.14
C CYS A 39 17.83 9.44 0.80
N GLY A 40 18.26 8.23 1.17
CA GLY A 40 19.41 7.98 2.05
C GLY A 40 19.07 7.90 3.54
N LEU A 41 17.80 7.64 3.87
CA LEU A 41 17.37 7.39 5.24
C LEU A 41 17.88 6.02 5.72
N ASN A 42 18.17 5.91 7.01
CA ASN A 42 18.53 4.63 7.64
C ASN A 42 17.27 3.78 7.94
N ASP A 43 17.45 2.51 8.32
CA ASP A 43 16.33 1.58 8.51
C ASP A 43 15.35 2.02 9.61
N GLU A 44 15.81 2.69 10.66
CA GLU A 44 14.94 3.23 11.70
C GLU A 44 14.10 4.42 11.20
N GLU A 45 14.69 5.27 10.38
CA GLU A 45 13.99 6.37 9.70
C GLU A 45 12.97 5.85 8.68
N VAL A 46 13.33 4.82 7.90
CA VAL A 46 12.42 4.16 6.96
C VAL A 46 11.22 3.57 7.72
N ARG A 47 11.45 2.81 8.80
CA ARG A 47 10.36 2.29 9.65
C ARG A 47 9.47 3.40 10.18
N ARG A 48 10.01 4.54 10.63
CA ARG A 48 9.19 5.68 11.07
C ARG A 48 8.28 6.23 9.97
N TRP A 49 8.73 6.22 8.72
CA TRP A 49 7.90 6.60 7.58
C TRP A 49 6.83 5.56 7.26
N LEU A 50 7.16 4.27 7.32
CA LEU A 50 6.19 3.19 7.15
C LEU A 50 5.14 3.20 8.26
N ASP A 51 5.54 3.38 9.52
CA ASP A 51 4.63 3.56 10.67
C ASP A 51 3.70 4.76 10.46
N ALA A 52 4.24 5.89 9.96
CA ALA A 52 3.44 7.07 9.69
C ALA A 52 2.42 6.83 8.56
N ARG A 53 2.82 6.14 7.50
CA ARG A 53 1.94 5.68 6.42
C ARG A 53 0.83 4.80 7.00
N THR A 54 1.19 3.76 7.76
CA THR A 54 0.25 2.83 8.39
C THR A 54 -0.75 3.53 9.28
N ARG A 55 -0.32 4.51 10.10
CA ARG A 55 -1.25 5.32 10.90
C ARG A 55 -2.25 6.10 10.06
N ILE A 56 -1.81 6.71 8.95
CA ILE A 56 -2.70 7.44 8.04
C ILE A 56 -3.69 6.48 7.41
N ALA A 57 -3.24 5.31 6.96
CA ALA A 57 -4.13 4.27 6.44
C ALA A 57 -5.20 3.90 7.49
N MET A 58 -4.78 3.74 8.74
CA MET A 58 -5.62 3.37 9.88
C MET A 58 -6.58 4.46 10.40
N GLY A 59 -6.51 5.69 9.88
CA GLY A 59 -7.26 6.83 10.41
C GLY A 59 -6.82 7.25 11.83
N ALA A 60 -5.65 6.79 12.30
CA ALA A 60 -5.18 7.05 13.66
C ALA A 60 -4.67 8.50 13.82
N PRO A 61 -4.96 9.16 14.95
CA PRO A 61 -4.48 10.51 15.20
C PRO A 61 -2.93 10.57 15.25
N PRO A 62 -2.32 11.72 14.89
CA PRO A 62 -0.87 11.87 14.94
C PRO A 62 -0.35 11.66 16.35
N ARG A 63 0.78 10.92 16.46
CA ARG A 63 1.47 10.77 17.75
C ARG A 63 1.88 12.17 18.24
N PRO A 64 1.63 12.54 19.50
CA PRO A 64 2.24 13.74 20.05
C PRO A 64 3.75 13.63 19.86
N PRO A 65 4.43 14.73 19.49
CA PRO A 65 5.87 14.70 19.32
C PRO A 65 6.49 14.10 20.58
N ASP A 66 7.42 13.16 20.39
CA ASP A 66 8.21 12.64 21.48
C ASP A 66 8.91 13.86 22.11
N GLU A 67 8.55 14.19 23.35
CA GLU A 67 9.29 15.15 24.15
C GLU A 67 10.63 14.50 24.47
N THR A 68 11.48 14.40 23.46
CA THR A 68 12.91 14.35 23.68
C THR A 68 13.18 15.53 24.58
N LYS A 69 13.56 15.23 25.83
CA LYS A 69 13.94 16.16 26.88
C LYS A 69 15.10 17.00 26.35
N GLY A 70 14.76 17.99 25.54
CA GLY A 70 15.66 18.95 24.97
C GLY A 70 16.13 19.81 26.11
N GLU A 71 17.35 19.54 26.55
CA GLU A 71 18.20 20.48 27.27
C GLU A 71 17.93 21.88 26.70
N ALA A 72 17.35 22.76 27.52
CA ALA A 72 16.95 24.09 27.10
C ALA A 72 18.20 24.86 26.63
N VAL A 73 18.34 25.02 25.32
CA VAL A 73 19.30 25.95 24.74
C VAL A 73 18.82 27.35 25.09
N PRO A 74 19.57 28.15 25.87
CA PRO A 74 19.12 29.49 26.24
C PRO A 74 19.12 30.40 24.99
N PRO A 75 18.24 31.42 24.95
CA PRO A 75 18.08 32.30 23.79
C PRO A 75 19.39 32.99 23.40
N PRO A 76 19.68 33.19 22.09
CA PRO A 76 20.85 33.94 21.67
C PRO A 76 20.73 35.42 22.07
N GLU A 77 21.80 35.96 22.64
CA GLU A 77 21.98 37.40 22.91
C GLU A 77 21.94 38.20 21.60
N PRO A 78 21.38 39.43 21.60
CA PRO A 78 21.28 40.25 20.40
C PRO A 78 22.66 40.78 19.97
N GLU A 79 23.05 40.48 18.74
CA GLU A 79 24.25 41.04 18.09
C GLU A 79 24.14 42.57 17.88
N PRO A 80 25.24 43.32 17.99
CA PRO A 80 25.24 44.77 17.85
C PRO A 80 25.16 45.23 16.38
N GLU A 81 24.33 46.25 16.14
CA GLU A 81 24.04 46.85 14.83
C GLU A 81 25.28 47.41 14.09
N PRO A 82 25.33 47.30 12.73
CA PRO A 82 26.42 47.87 11.95
C PRO A 82 26.30 49.39 11.75
N ARG A 83 27.39 50.11 12.03
CA ARG A 83 27.53 51.57 11.83
C ARG A 83 27.71 51.95 10.34
N PRO A 84 27.22 53.12 9.90
CA PRO A 84 27.26 53.52 8.49
C PRO A 84 28.63 54.10 8.11
N ARG A 85 29.24 53.61 7.02
CA ARG A 85 30.44 54.19 6.42
C ARG A 85 30.15 54.89 5.10
N ARG A 86 30.09 56.22 5.22
CA ARG A 86 30.47 57.32 4.31
C ARG A 86 30.69 56.99 2.82
N ARG A 87 29.81 57.57 2.00
CA ARG A 87 29.85 57.70 0.53
C ARG A 87 31.07 58.48 0.04
N TRP A 88 31.70 58.02 -1.03
CA TRP A 88 32.42 58.85 -2.00
C TRP A 88 31.79 58.65 -3.39
N HIS A 89 31.47 59.77 -4.05
CA HIS A 89 30.84 59.88 -5.37
C HIS A 89 31.92 59.82 -6.47
N ALA A 90 31.77 58.95 -7.49
CA ALA A 90 31.32 59.23 -8.87
C ALA A 90 32.50 59.30 -9.89
N PRO A 91 32.31 59.35 -11.23
CA PRO A 91 31.19 58.93 -12.11
C PRO A 91 31.58 58.20 -13.45
N MET A 92 30.56 57.61 -14.10
CA MET A 92 30.21 57.50 -15.56
C MET A 92 31.22 57.17 -16.69
N ILE A 93 30.79 56.31 -17.64
CA ILE A 93 30.72 56.48 -19.14
C ILE A 93 30.47 55.08 -19.79
N VAL A 94 29.27 54.72 -20.28
CA VAL A 94 28.62 54.91 -21.62
C VAL A 94 28.77 53.71 -22.60
N ALA A 95 27.60 53.30 -23.12
CA ALA A 95 27.26 52.70 -24.42
C ALA A 95 27.64 51.25 -24.83
N ALA A 96 26.60 50.42 -24.87
CA ALA A 96 26.08 49.61 -25.99
C ALA A 96 26.94 49.37 -27.27
N ILE A 97 27.08 48.09 -27.64
CA ILE A 97 26.94 47.63 -29.04
C ILE A 97 26.06 46.37 -29.06
N VAL A 98 25.03 46.44 -29.90
CA VAL A 98 23.98 45.45 -30.14
C VAL A 98 24.35 44.62 -31.39
N SER A 99 23.87 43.36 -31.41
CA SER A 99 23.52 42.54 -32.58
C SER A 99 24.60 42.08 -33.57
N LEU A 100 24.88 40.76 -33.58
CA LEU A 100 24.94 39.93 -34.81
C LEU A 100 25.13 38.42 -34.52
N VAL A 101 24.09 37.73 -34.01
CA VAL A 101 23.81 36.30 -34.33
C VAL A 101 22.30 36.08 -34.25
N LEU A 102 21.57 36.61 -35.22
CA LEU A 102 20.14 36.35 -35.41
C LEU A 102 19.91 35.82 -36.83
N VAL A 103 20.49 34.67 -37.17
CA VAL A 103 20.05 33.81 -38.28
C VAL A 103 20.37 32.37 -37.87
N GLY A 104 19.39 31.61 -37.36
CA GLY A 104 19.61 30.18 -37.10
C GLY A 104 18.66 29.46 -36.16
N THR A 105 17.73 30.12 -35.46
CA THR A 105 16.87 29.42 -34.47
C THR A 105 15.41 29.89 -34.50
N LEU A 106 14.76 29.83 -35.66
CA LEU A 106 13.30 30.06 -35.76
C LEU A 106 12.57 28.93 -36.52
N GLY A 107 13.00 27.68 -36.33
CA GLY A 107 12.41 26.52 -37.02
C GLY A 107 12.16 25.28 -36.18
N TYR A 108 12.31 25.33 -34.85
CA TYR A 108 12.21 24.12 -34.02
C TYR A 108 11.26 24.24 -32.80
N LEU A 109 10.41 25.26 -32.75
CA LEU A 109 9.45 25.46 -31.63
C LEU A 109 7.98 25.22 -32.00
N THR A 110 7.71 24.49 -33.08
CA THR A 110 6.35 24.04 -33.42
C THR A 110 6.34 22.56 -33.79
N ARG A 111 6.94 21.72 -32.93
CA ARG A 111 6.56 20.29 -32.87
C ARG A 111 5.70 20.10 -31.64
N SER A 112 4.41 20.20 -31.88
CA SER A 112 3.31 19.80 -31.02
C SER A 112 3.57 18.40 -30.45
N PHE A 113 4.19 18.35 -29.27
CA PHE A 113 4.03 17.23 -28.36
C PHE A 113 2.67 17.38 -27.68
N GLY A 114 1.62 17.19 -28.48
CA GLY A 114 0.37 16.65 -27.99
C GLY A 114 0.62 15.20 -27.58
N ALA A 115 1.41 15.02 -26.52
CA ALA A 115 1.41 13.79 -25.77
C ALA A 115 0.09 13.78 -25.02
N SER A 116 -0.95 13.28 -25.70
CA SER A 116 -2.10 12.72 -25.02
C SER A 116 -1.56 11.61 -24.14
N SER A 117 -1.16 11.96 -22.91
CA SER A 117 -0.97 11.03 -21.82
C SER A 117 -2.37 10.52 -21.48
N LYS A 118 -2.89 9.63 -22.33
CA LYS A 118 -3.76 8.56 -21.86
C LYS A 118 -2.90 7.79 -20.87
N ALA A 119 -2.95 8.23 -19.62
CA ALA A 119 -2.64 7.39 -18.48
C ALA A 119 -3.49 6.14 -18.72
N LYS A 120 -2.82 5.06 -19.11
CA LYS A 120 -3.45 3.75 -19.11
C LYS A 120 -3.54 3.42 -17.63
N GLU A 121 -4.65 3.86 -17.05
CA GLU A 121 -5.15 3.49 -15.73
C GLU A 121 -5.44 1.98 -15.81
N THR A 122 -4.39 1.18 -15.68
CA THR A 122 -4.51 -0.25 -15.42
C THR A 122 -4.78 -0.41 -13.94
N ALA A 123 -5.97 0.03 -13.53
CA ALA A 123 -6.59 -0.50 -12.33
C ALA A 123 -6.73 -2.01 -12.54
N ALA A 124 -6.44 -2.79 -11.50
CA ALA A 124 -6.78 -4.20 -11.49
C ALA A 124 -8.31 -4.31 -11.48
N VAL A 125 -8.92 -4.34 -12.67
CA VAL A 125 -10.38 -4.43 -12.81
C VAL A 125 -10.76 -5.88 -12.55
N VAL A 126 -11.08 -6.21 -11.30
CA VAL A 126 -11.86 -7.41 -11.01
C VAL A 126 -13.30 -7.10 -11.44
N PRO A 127 -13.86 -7.77 -12.46
CA PRO A 127 -15.23 -7.50 -12.88
C PRO A 127 -16.20 -7.68 -11.70
N GLY A 128 -16.91 -6.61 -11.35
CA GLY A 128 -17.86 -6.59 -10.23
C GLY A 128 -17.28 -6.18 -8.87
N LEU A 129 -15.99 -5.84 -8.78
CA LEU A 129 -15.36 -5.30 -7.57
C LEU A 129 -14.44 -4.13 -7.88
N ASP A 130 -14.86 -2.91 -7.53
CA ASP A 130 -14.15 -1.67 -7.82
C ASP A 130 -13.02 -1.37 -6.80
N VAL A 131 -12.03 -2.27 -6.70
CA VAL A 131 -10.85 -2.05 -5.86
C VAL A 131 -10.03 -0.90 -6.45
N ARG A 132 -9.77 0.13 -5.65
CA ARG A 132 -8.99 1.30 -6.09
C ARG A 132 -7.51 0.94 -6.25
N GLU A 133 -6.80 1.65 -7.13
CA GLU A 133 -5.34 1.48 -7.32
C GLU A 133 -4.51 1.65 -6.04
N VAL A 134 -5.05 2.41 -5.08
CA VAL A 134 -4.42 2.69 -3.78
C VAL A 134 -4.87 1.72 -2.69
N GLY A 135 -5.61 0.69 -3.07
CA GLY A 135 -6.26 -0.26 -2.17
C GLY A 135 -7.61 0.21 -1.64
N SER A 136 -8.31 -0.70 -0.97
CA SER A 136 -9.67 -0.49 -0.49
C SER A 136 -9.92 -1.26 0.80
N TRP A 137 -10.54 -0.60 1.78
CA TRP A 137 -11.06 -1.28 2.95
C TRP A 137 -12.22 -2.19 2.56
N ALA A 138 -12.27 -3.38 3.13
CA ALA A 138 -13.26 -4.37 2.75
C ALA A 138 -13.72 -5.23 3.94
N GLN A 139 -14.85 -5.88 3.75
CA GLN A 139 -15.34 -6.97 4.56
C GLN A 139 -15.56 -8.17 3.65
N ILE A 140 -14.97 -9.32 3.99
CA ILE A 140 -15.17 -10.57 3.25
C ILE A 140 -16.06 -11.48 4.08
N ARG A 141 -17.12 -12.00 3.45
CA ARG A 141 -18.09 -12.89 4.08
C ARG A 141 -18.20 -14.18 3.27
N PRO A 142 -18.22 -15.37 3.87
CA PRO A 142 -18.51 -16.59 3.12
C PRO A 142 -19.93 -16.53 2.58
N ALA A 143 -20.12 -16.81 1.29
CA ALA A 143 -21.40 -16.57 0.65
C ALA A 143 -22.51 -17.53 1.10
N ARG A 144 -22.14 -18.65 1.74
CA ARG A 144 -23.05 -19.66 2.30
C ARG A 144 -23.38 -19.46 3.78
N SER A 145 -22.63 -18.60 4.47
CA SER A 145 -22.83 -18.23 5.87
C SER A 145 -22.57 -16.72 6.02
N PRO A 146 -23.37 -15.88 5.32
CA PRO A 146 -23.13 -14.45 5.14
C PRO A 146 -23.31 -13.63 6.43
N GLU A 147 -23.74 -14.25 7.52
CA GLU A 147 -23.74 -13.69 8.88
C GLU A 147 -22.33 -13.63 9.51
N PHE A 148 -21.36 -14.35 8.96
CA PHE A 148 -19.97 -14.34 9.41
C PHE A 148 -19.06 -13.57 8.46
N CYS A 149 -17.92 -13.17 8.99
CA CYS A 149 -16.85 -12.47 8.32
C CYS A 149 -15.54 -13.24 8.44
N LEU A 150 -14.66 -13.14 7.43
CA LEU A 150 -13.30 -13.62 7.57
C LEU A 150 -12.54 -12.71 8.53
N ALA A 151 -12.11 -13.27 9.65
CA ALA A 151 -11.40 -12.57 10.71
C ALA A 151 -10.42 -13.52 11.42
N GLU A 152 -9.75 -13.00 12.45
CA GLU A 152 -8.82 -13.77 13.25
C GLU A 152 -9.52 -14.92 14.00
N GLY A 153 -8.94 -16.11 13.89
CA GLY A 153 -9.37 -17.32 14.56
C GLY A 153 -8.19 -18.18 15.00
N ARG A 154 -8.48 -19.42 15.38
CA ARG A 154 -7.49 -20.40 15.81
C ARG A 154 -7.77 -21.73 15.15
N ASP A 155 -6.71 -22.47 14.84
CA ASP A 155 -6.81 -23.85 14.39
C ASP A 155 -7.62 -24.68 15.39
N ARG A 156 -8.63 -25.40 14.88
CA ARG A 156 -9.52 -26.22 15.72
C ARG A 156 -8.77 -27.32 16.45
N THR A 157 -7.67 -27.82 15.88
CA THR A 157 -6.87 -28.88 16.49
C THR A 157 -5.95 -28.37 17.60
N ARG A 158 -5.72 -27.05 17.65
CA ARG A 158 -4.77 -26.36 18.55
C ARG A 158 -3.32 -26.84 18.41
N LEU A 159 -3.01 -27.55 17.34
CA LEU A 159 -1.65 -27.97 17.02
C LEU A 159 -0.88 -26.84 16.35
N TYR A 160 -1.58 -26.00 15.58
CA TYR A 160 -1.05 -24.74 15.09
C TYR A 160 -1.33 -23.62 16.10
N SER A 161 -0.27 -22.98 16.60
CA SER A 161 -0.39 -21.92 17.62
C SER A 161 -0.64 -20.53 17.04
N GLY A 162 -0.36 -20.34 15.74
CA GLY A 162 -0.56 -19.07 15.05
C GLY A 162 -2.04 -18.72 14.91
N ALA A 163 -2.31 -17.42 14.87
CA ALA A 163 -3.62 -16.93 14.49
C ALA A 163 -3.87 -17.22 13.02
N ILE A 164 -5.08 -17.67 12.69
CA ILE A 164 -5.45 -18.05 11.32
C ILE A 164 -6.70 -17.32 10.88
N VAL A 165 -6.98 -17.34 9.58
CA VAL A 165 -8.24 -16.85 9.02
C VAL A 165 -9.34 -17.86 9.30
N ALA A 166 -10.40 -17.40 9.97
CA ALA A 166 -11.60 -18.18 10.21
C ALA A 166 -12.85 -17.32 9.99
N GLN A 167 -13.99 -17.97 9.77
CA GLN A 167 -15.27 -17.27 9.81
C GLN A 167 -15.63 -16.95 11.27
N GLN A 168 -15.86 -15.68 11.57
CA GLN A 168 -16.23 -15.18 12.90
C GLN A 168 -17.45 -14.26 12.81
N ILE A 169 -18.07 -13.97 13.95
CA ILE A 169 -19.11 -12.94 14.01
C ILE A 169 -18.51 -11.61 13.52
N CYS A 170 -19.20 -10.97 12.57
CA CYS A 170 -18.77 -9.69 12.03
C CYS A 170 -18.74 -8.59 13.10
N GLY A 171 -17.76 -7.69 13.03
CA GLY A 171 -17.76 -6.44 13.81
C GLY A 171 -17.29 -6.53 15.27
N GLY A 172 -16.39 -7.45 15.60
CA GLY A 172 -15.73 -7.45 16.91
C GLY A 172 -14.73 -6.29 17.05
N ASP A 173 -14.77 -5.55 18.16
CA ASP A 173 -13.95 -4.35 18.40
C ASP A 173 -12.42 -4.60 18.35
N ALA A 174 -11.99 -5.83 18.65
CA ALA A 174 -10.59 -6.25 18.62
C ALA A 174 -10.20 -6.97 17.31
N ALA A 175 -11.13 -7.18 16.37
CA ALA A 175 -10.81 -7.87 15.13
C ALA A 175 -9.96 -7.00 14.21
N PRO A 176 -8.97 -7.57 13.50
CA PRO A 176 -8.23 -6.83 12.49
C PRO A 176 -9.18 -6.37 11.39
N ARG A 177 -8.98 -5.15 10.89
CA ARG A 177 -9.70 -4.65 9.72
C ARG A 177 -8.99 -5.10 8.45
N LEU A 178 -9.74 -5.48 7.43
CA LEU A 178 -9.19 -5.96 6.17
C LEU A 178 -9.03 -4.83 5.15
N PHE A 179 -7.85 -4.75 4.57
CA PHE A 179 -7.51 -3.88 3.46
C PHE A 179 -7.04 -4.73 2.26
N ILE A 180 -7.56 -4.44 1.08
CA ILE A 180 -7.15 -5.09 -0.18
C ILE A 180 -6.16 -4.15 -0.86
N ASP A 181 -4.90 -4.56 -0.97
CA ASP A 181 -3.83 -3.79 -1.61
C ASP A 181 -3.46 -4.40 -2.98
N PRO A 182 -3.71 -3.71 -4.12
CA PRO A 182 -3.31 -4.18 -5.44
C PRO A 182 -1.79 -4.18 -5.62
N VAL A 183 -1.24 -5.34 -5.97
CA VAL A 183 0.20 -5.56 -6.19
C VAL A 183 0.47 -5.80 -7.67
N GLY A 184 1.49 -5.10 -8.20
CA GLY A 184 1.96 -5.28 -9.58
C GLY A 184 0.95 -4.90 -10.67
N GLU A 185 1.12 -5.48 -11.86
CA GLU A 185 0.25 -5.29 -13.04
C GLU A 185 -0.64 -6.51 -13.33
N GLU A 186 -0.49 -7.62 -12.60
CA GLU A 186 -1.11 -8.92 -12.90
C GLU A 186 -2.46 -9.16 -12.19
N ASN A 187 -3.15 -8.10 -11.77
CA ASN A 187 -4.37 -8.17 -10.93
C ASN A 187 -4.18 -8.97 -9.63
N ALA A 188 -2.93 -9.09 -9.15
CA ALA A 188 -2.65 -9.66 -7.85
C ALA A 188 -3.01 -8.65 -6.75
N VAL A 189 -3.42 -9.17 -5.61
CA VAL A 189 -3.69 -8.39 -4.41
C VAL A 189 -3.04 -9.06 -3.21
N GLN A 190 -2.63 -8.25 -2.24
CA GLN A 190 -2.45 -8.68 -0.87
C GLN A 190 -3.69 -8.37 -0.07
N PHE A 191 -4.03 -9.28 0.84
CA PHE A 191 -5.00 -9.02 1.89
C PHE A 191 -4.23 -8.64 3.14
N GLN A 192 -4.36 -7.39 3.58
CA GLN A 192 -3.74 -6.87 4.77
C GLN A 192 -4.74 -6.86 5.93
N TRP A 193 -4.37 -7.44 7.05
CA TRP A 193 -5.03 -7.28 8.33
C TRP A 193 -4.36 -6.18 9.11
N HIS A 194 -5.14 -5.16 9.45
CA HIS A 194 -4.70 -4.06 10.27
C HIS A 194 -5.23 -4.27 11.68
N HIS A 195 -4.41 -4.87 12.54
CA HIS A 195 -4.73 -5.16 13.93
C HIS A 195 -4.42 -3.93 14.81
N PRO A 196 -5.31 -3.56 15.76
CA PRO A 196 -5.07 -2.40 16.62
C PRO A 196 -3.84 -2.53 17.52
N GLU A 197 -3.47 -3.76 17.91
CA GLU A 197 -2.35 -4.02 18.83
C GLU A 197 -1.04 -4.43 18.13
N THR A 198 -1.11 -5.26 17.09
CA THR A 198 0.06 -5.89 16.46
C THR A 198 0.46 -5.25 15.14
N GLY A 199 -0.33 -4.29 14.64
CA GLY A 199 -0.04 -3.56 13.41
C GLY A 199 -0.57 -4.25 12.16
N VAL A 200 0.11 -4.05 11.04
CA VAL A 200 -0.29 -4.61 9.74
C VAL A 200 0.36 -5.97 9.56
N GLY A 201 -0.42 -6.95 9.15
CA GLY A 201 0.10 -8.21 8.66
C GLY A 201 -0.60 -8.66 7.39
N CYS A 202 0.14 -9.28 6.48
CA CYS A 202 -0.35 -9.82 5.22
C CYS A 202 -0.83 -11.26 5.37
N LEU A 203 -2.00 -11.55 4.82
CA LEU A 203 -2.51 -12.91 4.79
C LEU A 203 -1.57 -13.78 3.98
N THR A 204 -1.14 -14.89 4.56
CA THR A 204 -0.11 -15.77 4.01
C THR A 204 -0.60 -17.21 4.05
N VAL A 205 -0.46 -17.91 2.93
CA VAL A 205 -0.68 -19.36 2.87
C VAL A 205 0.46 -20.07 3.59
N VAL A 206 0.14 -20.83 4.63
CA VAL A 206 1.12 -21.67 5.31
C VAL A 206 1.39 -22.92 4.47
N ASN A 207 2.59 -22.98 3.89
CA ASN A 207 2.97 -24.02 2.93
C ASN A 207 3.51 -25.30 3.57
N GLU A 208 3.88 -25.27 4.85
CA GLU A 208 4.60 -26.37 5.50
C GLU A 208 4.14 -26.57 6.96
N GLY A 209 4.51 -27.72 7.53
CA GLY A 209 4.29 -28.01 8.95
C GLY A 209 2.82 -28.22 9.34
N LEU A 210 2.54 -28.04 10.63
CA LEU A 210 1.22 -28.28 11.22
C LEU A 210 0.14 -27.30 10.74
N GLY A 211 0.56 -26.15 10.20
CA GLY A 211 -0.34 -25.16 9.63
C GLY A 211 -0.60 -25.35 8.14
N HIS A 212 -0.11 -26.43 7.51
CA HIS A 212 -0.27 -26.64 6.06
C HIS A 212 -1.71 -26.37 5.59
N ASP A 213 -1.84 -25.58 4.53
CA ASP A 213 -3.09 -25.08 3.94
C ASP A 213 -3.89 -24.05 4.78
N LEU A 214 -3.49 -23.74 6.01
CA LEU A 214 -4.08 -22.62 6.75
C LEU A 214 -3.61 -21.29 6.16
N ILE A 215 -4.43 -20.26 6.36
CA ILE A 215 -4.06 -18.88 6.07
C ILE A 215 -3.78 -18.19 7.39
N GLU A 216 -2.60 -17.61 7.57
CA GLU A 216 -2.22 -16.82 8.74
C GLU A 216 -1.99 -15.36 8.37
N SER A 217 -1.77 -14.49 9.35
CA SER A 217 -1.28 -13.13 9.12
C SER A 217 0.18 -13.04 9.56
N ARG A 218 1.07 -12.67 8.64
CA ARG A 218 2.49 -12.41 8.93
C ARG A 218 2.80 -10.93 8.86
N ASP A 219 3.77 -10.48 9.63
CA ASP A 219 4.17 -9.06 9.72
C ASP A 219 5.08 -8.60 8.58
N ASP A 220 5.55 -9.52 7.74
CA ASP A 220 6.38 -9.25 6.57
C ASP A 220 5.54 -9.23 5.28
N CYS A 221 4.90 -8.10 4.98
CA CYS A 221 4.18 -7.90 3.72
C CYS A 221 5.16 -7.87 2.52
N ASP A 222 5.40 -9.04 1.92
CA ASP A 222 6.32 -9.24 0.79
C ASP A 222 5.57 -9.24 -0.54
N ASP A 223 5.77 -8.19 -1.35
CA ASP A 223 5.15 -8.03 -2.68
C ASP A 223 5.68 -9.07 -3.70
N ASP A 224 6.81 -9.72 -3.43
CA ASP A 224 7.38 -10.80 -4.25
C ASP A 224 7.02 -12.20 -3.72
N GLY A 225 6.48 -12.28 -2.50
CA GLY A 225 6.10 -13.51 -1.81
C GLY A 225 4.81 -14.11 -2.36
N THR A 226 4.90 -15.06 -3.29
CA THR A 226 3.71 -15.64 -3.95
C THR A 226 2.70 -16.31 -3.01
N ASP A 227 3.11 -16.70 -1.80
CA ASP A 227 2.23 -17.22 -0.75
C ASP A 227 1.43 -16.14 -0.01
N GLN A 228 1.74 -14.86 -0.23
CA GLN A 228 1.00 -13.69 0.25
C GLN A 228 0.18 -13.00 -0.85
N LEU A 229 0.31 -13.46 -2.10
CA LEU A 229 -0.39 -12.88 -3.24
C LEU A 229 -1.61 -13.71 -3.63
N PHE A 230 -2.71 -13.02 -3.90
CA PHE A 230 -3.98 -13.63 -4.29
C PHE A 230 -4.56 -12.98 -5.54
N THR A 231 -5.43 -13.71 -6.23
CA THR A 231 -6.30 -13.17 -7.26
C THR A 231 -7.75 -13.28 -6.83
N ILE A 232 -8.55 -12.28 -7.20
CA ILE A 232 -9.99 -12.26 -7.00
C ILE A 232 -10.64 -12.38 -8.37
N ALA A 233 -11.54 -13.34 -8.55
CA ALA A 233 -12.28 -13.54 -9.79
C ALA A 233 -13.78 -13.68 -9.48
N SER A 234 -14.64 -13.28 -10.42
CA SER A 234 -16.06 -13.60 -10.34
C SER A 234 -16.25 -15.12 -10.29
N ALA A 235 -17.07 -15.59 -9.35
CA ALA A 235 -17.39 -17.01 -9.18
C ALA A 235 -18.35 -17.50 -10.27
N ASP A 236 -19.34 -16.69 -10.60
CA ASP A 236 -20.29 -16.93 -11.67
C ASP A 236 -20.64 -15.60 -12.37
N PRO A 237 -20.41 -15.47 -13.69
CA PRO A 237 -20.84 -14.29 -14.44
C PRO A 237 -22.36 -14.03 -14.39
N ALA A 238 -23.18 -15.03 -14.11
CA ALA A 238 -24.63 -14.91 -13.96
C ALA A 238 -25.06 -14.39 -12.57
N GLU A 239 -24.23 -14.59 -11.55
CA GLU A 239 -24.47 -14.12 -10.18
C GLU A 239 -23.40 -13.10 -9.76
N PRO A 240 -23.57 -11.80 -10.11
CA PRO A 240 -22.61 -10.77 -9.74
C PRO A 240 -22.48 -10.63 -8.23
N GLY A 241 -21.30 -10.21 -7.76
CA GLY A 241 -21.01 -9.99 -6.34
C GLY A 241 -20.55 -11.25 -5.58
N ARG A 242 -20.41 -12.38 -6.26
CA ARG A 242 -19.78 -13.60 -5.73
C ARG A 242 -18.38 -13.77 -6.29
N PHE A 243 -17.42 -14.06 -5.43
CA PHE A 243 -16.00 -14.08 -5.76
C PHE A 243 -15.32 -15.38 -5.33
N LEU A 244 -14.34 -15.79 -6.13
CA LEU A 244 -13.35 -16.82 -5.79
C LEU A 244 -12.04 -16.12 -5.49
N ILE A 245 -11.37 -16.57 -4.43
CA ILE A 245 -10.04 -16.11 -4.04
C ILE A 245 -9.05 -17.24 -4.28
N ARG A 246 -7.96 -16.96 -5.01
CA ARG A 246 -6.94 -17.97 -5.34
C ARG A 246 -5.54 -17.48 -5.01
N PRO A 247 -4.70 -18.28 -4.34
CA PRO A 247 -3.27 -17.99 -4.22
C PRO A 247 -2.62 -17.94 -5.60
N VAL A 248 -1.80 -16.92 -5.85
CA VAL A 248 -1.06 -16.74 -7.11
C VAL A 248 -0.12 -17.93 -7.33
N GLY A 249 0.07 -18.33 -8.60
CA GLY A 249 0.95 -19.44 -8.96
C GLY A 249 0.38 -20.83 -8.66
N THR A 250 -0.87 -20.93 -8.18
CA THR A 250 -1.52 -22.21 -7.87
C THR A 250 -2.81 -22.41 -8.65
N SER A 251 -3.26 -23.66 -8.76
CA SER A 251 -4.61 -24.01 -9.23
C SER A 251 -5.60 -24.23 -8.08
N GLN A 252 -5.29 -23.68 -6.90
CA GLN A 252 -6.05 -23.86 -5.67
C GLN A 252 -6.97 -22.66 -5.41
N CYS A 253 -7.99 -22.89 -4.60
CA CYS A 253 -8.94 -21.89 -4.16
C CYS A 253 -8.89 -21.80 -2.63
N LEU A 254 -9.24 -20.65 -2.08
CA LEU A 254 -9.61 -20.56 -0.68
C LEU A 254 -11.02 -21.09 -0.48
N GLY A 255 -11.24 -21.80 0.61
CA GLY A 255 -12.54 -22.37 0.99
C GLY A 255 -12.68 -22.53 2.49
N LEU A 256 -13.92 -22.71 2.96
CA LEU A 256 -14.17 -23.06 4.35
C LEU A 256 -13.89 -24.55 4.58
N ARG A 257 -13.03 -24.85 5.55
CA ARG A 257 -12.67 -26.23 5.90
C ARG A 257 -13.91 -27.08 6.13
N ASP A 258 -13.91 -28.27 5.52
CA ASP A 258 -14.96 -29.28 5.61
C ASP A 258 -16.36 -28.79 5.17
N LEU A 259 -16.45 -27.67 4.45
CA LEU A 259 -17.70 -27.02 4.12
C LEU A 259 -18.53 -26.70 5.39
N ASP A 260 -17.89 -26.34 6.51
CA ASP A 260 -18.59 -26.01 7.75
C ASP A 260 -19.20 -24.60 7.73
N THR A 261 -20.38 -24.40 8.33
CA THR A 261 -21.07 -23.09 8.45
C THR A 261 -21.03 -22.50 9.85
N VAL A 262 -20.15 -23.00 10.73
CA VAL A 262 -20.12 -22.59 12.15
C VAL A 262 -19.02 -21.57 12.44
N ALA A 263 -19.23 -20.70 13.42
CA ALA A 263 -18.18 -19.79 13.87
C ALA A 263 -16.90 -20.55 14.25
N GLY A 264 -15.74 -20.01 13.87
CA GLY A 264 -14.43 -20.62 14.07
C GLY A 264 -13.98 -21.57 12.97
N THR A 265 -14.79 -21.87 11.95
CA THR A 265 -14.33 -22.64 10.78
C THR A 265 -13.20 -21.90 10.08
N GLU A 266 -12.07 -22.59 9.90
CA GLU A 266 -10.88 -22.09 9.24
C GLU A 266 -11.11 -21.92 7.75
N VAL A 267 -10.54 -20.86 7.19
CA VAL A 267 -10.31 -20.75 5.74
C VAL A 267 -9.04 -21.49 5.41
N VAL A 268 -9.12 -22.35 4.41
CA VAL A 268 -8.00 -23.16 3.95
C VAL A 268 -7.78 -22.99 2.46
N ARG A 269 -6.55 -23.25 2.03
CA ARG A 269 -6.22 -23.50 0.64
C ARG A 269 -6.60 -24.95 0.29
N GLU A 270 -7.38 -25.12 -0.77
CA GLU A 270 -7.83 -26.43 -1.20
C GLU A 270 -8.01 -26.48 -2.73
N ARG A 271 -8.35 -27.66 -3.27
CA ARG A 271 -8.61 -27.79 -4.70
C ARG A 271 -9.88 -27.03 -5.06
N CYS A 272 -9.84 -26.23 -6.11
CA CYS A 272 -11.04 -25.59 -6.64
C CYS A 272 -12.07 -26.66 -7.02
N SER A 273 -13.20 -26.66 -6.34
CA SER A 273 -14.32 -27.59 -6.51
C SER A 273 -15.55 -26.91 -7.12
N GLY A 274 -15.63 -25.58 -7.01
CA GLY A 274 -16.84 -24.81 -7.35
C GLY A 274 -17.95 -24.97 -6.31
N ALA A 275 -17.65 -25.58 -5.16
CA ALA A 275 -18.60 -25.74 -4.08
C ALA A 275 -18.86 -24.40 -3.36
N PRO A 276 -20.02 -24.25 -2.69
CA PRO A 276 -20.43 -22.96 -2.12
C PRO A 276 -19.49 -22.39 -1.04
N ASP A 277 -18.68 -23.24 -0.41
CA ASP A 277 -17.68 -22.91 0.60
C ASP A 277 -16.45 -22.17 0.06
N GLN A 278 -16.24 -22.20 -1.27
CA GLN A 278 -15.17 -21.47 -1.94
C GLN A 278 -15.62 -20.10 -2.46
N THR A 279 -16.89 -19.75 -2.24
CA THR A 279 -17.48 -18.51 -2.74
C THR A 279 -17.60 -17.49 -1.62
N PHE A 280 -17.16 -16.27 -1.90
CA PHE A 280 -17.16 -15.16 -0.96
C PHE A 280 -17.95 -13.97 -1.50
N LEU A 281 -18.55 -13.22 -0.59
CA LEU A 281 -19.06 -11.87 -0.80
C LEU A 281 -17.98 -10.90 -0.33
N ILE A 282 -17.70 -9.88 -1.14
CA ILE A 282 -16.70 -8.85 -0.80
C ILE A 282 -17.40 -7.50 -0.86
N ASP A 283 -17.56 -6.90 0.32
CA ASP A 283 -18.16 -5.58 0.48
C ASP A 283 -17.04 -4.55 0.69
N LEU A 284 -16.89 -3.58 -0.21
CA LEU A 284 -15.97 -2.46 -0.01
C LEU A 284 -16.60 -1.49 1.00
N ILE A 285 -15.87 -1.20 2.08
CA ILE A 285 -16.34 -0.35 3.18
C ILE A 285 -15.56 0.97 3.22
N PRO A 286 -16.13 2.04 3.82
CA PRO A 286 -15.40 3.27 4.05
C PRO A 286 -14.14 3.02 4.91
N PRO A 287 -13.11 3.87 4.78
CA PRO A 287 -12.02 3.89 5.74
C PRO A 287 -12.55 4.17 7.16
N PRO A 288 -11.89 3.61 8.18
CA PRO A 288 -12.26 3.79 9.59
C PRO A 288 -12.10 5.23 10.10
#